data_AF-A0A6A3IGZ7-F1
#
_entry.id   AF-A0A6A3IGZ7-F1
#
_cell.length_a   1.000
_cell.length_b   1.000
_cell.length_c   1.000
_cell.angle_alpha   90.00
_cell.angle_beta   90.00
_cell.angle_gamma   90.00
#
_symmetry.space_group_name_H-M   'P 1'
#
loop_
_entity.id
_entity.type
_entity.pdbx_description
1 polymer ?
#
loop_
_entity_poly.entity_id
_entity_poly.type
_entity_poly.pdbx_seq_one_letter_code
_entity_poly.pdbx_strand_id
1 'polypeptide(L)' 'MMGRTDKEDMLARWDDYGYATYGQLKLMDTVVTAKNNISLVHATLNWIAALEFPVDSVVEPFKDQVDTTKDDHVQAV' A
#
# COMPACT_ATOMS: atom_id res chain seq x y z
N MET A 1 27.10 -41.80 11.81
CA MET A 1 25.84 -42.35 11.27
C MET A 1 24.75 -41.33 11.56
N MET A 2 24.20 -40.67 10.53
CA MET A 2 23.14 -39.67 10.70
C MET A 2 21.82 -40.40 11.01
N GLY A 3 21.20 -40.08 12.14
CA GLY A 3 19.96 -40.70 12.60
C GLY A 3 18.82 -40.43 11.63
N ARG A 4 17.90 -41.40 11.48
CA ARG A 4 16.77 -41.33 10.54
C ARG A 4 15.77 -40.21 10.83
N THR A 5 15.92 -39.48 11.93
CA THR A 5 15.03 -38.40 12.40
C THR A 5 15.26 -37.05 11.73
N ASP A 6 16.42 -36.81 11.09
CA ASP A 6 16.77 -35.45 10.62
C ASP A 6 16.36 -35.20 9.16
N LYS A 7 15.95 -36.25 8.44
CA LYS A 7 15.57 -36.18 7.01
C LYS A 7 14.15 -35.67 6.80
N GLU A 8 13.27 -35.85 7.78
CA GLU A 8 11.84 -35.49 7.66
C GLU A 8 11.61 -33.97 7.77
N ASP A 9 12.52 -33.24 8.43
CA ASP A 9 12.45 -31.77 8.58
C ASP A 9 13.15 -30.99 7.45
N MET A 10 13.84 -31.68 6.55
CA MET A 10 14.57 -31.09 5.42
C MET A 10 13.66 -30.99 4.19
N LEU A 11 13.17 -29.79 3.89
CA LEU A 11 12.14 -29.60 2.86
C LEU A 11 12.67 -29.15 1.50
N ALA A 12 13.85 -28.54 1.46
CA ALA A 12 14.48 -28.09 0.21
C ALA A 12 16.00 -28.17 0.33
N ARG A 13 16.70 -28.44 -0.78
CA ARG A 13 18.17 -28.41 -0.86
C ARG A 13 18.59 -27.43 -1.93
N TRP A 14 19.51 -26.53 -1.59
CA TRP A 14 20.27 -25.73 -2.55
C TRP A 14 21.71 -26.22 -2.60
N ASP A 15 22.30 -26.29 -3.79
CA ASP A 15 23.67 -26.78 -3.95
C ASP A 15 24.69 -25.89 -3.23
N ASP A 16 24.45 -24.57 -3.22
CA ASP A 16 25.34 -23.59 -2.57
C ASP A 16 25.13 -23.46 -1.06
N TYR A 17 23.96 -23.86 -0.53
CA TYR A 17 23.54 -23.53 0.84
C TYR A 17 23.11 -24.74 1.68
N GLY A 18 23.03 -25.93 1.09
CA GLY A 18 22.59 -27.14 1.78
C GLY A 18 21.07 -27.20 1.95
N TYR A 19 20.61 -27.91 2.98
CA TYR A 19 19.19 -28.14 3.22
C TYR A 19 18.56 -27.02 4.06
N ALA A 20 17.37 -26.57 3.67
CA ALA A 20 16.54 -25.67 4.45
C ALA A 20 15.53 -26.46 5.29
N THR A 21 15.39 -26.05 6.56
CA THR A 21 14.35 -26.58 7.46
C THR A 21 13.02 -25.86 7.23
N TYR A 22 11.92 -26.46 7.65
CA TYR A 22 10.59 -25.81 7.61
C TYR A 22 10.58 -24.43 8.31
N GLY A 23 11.21 -24.32 9.47
CA GLY A 23 11.29 -23.06 10.22
C GLY A 23 12.01 -21.96 9.43
N GLN A 24 13.08 -22.30 8.71
CA GLN A 24 13.82 -21.35 7.87
C GLN A 24 12.99 -20.89 6.67
N LEU A 25 12.24 -21.80 6.03
CA LEU A 25 11.37 -21.46 4.90
C LEU A 25 10.23 -20.52 5.34
N LYS A 26 9.60 -20.81 6.50
CA LYS A 26 8.56 -19.95 7.07
C LYS A 26 9.08 -18.56 7.44
N LEU A 27 10.31 -18.48 7.95
CA LEU A 27 10.94 -17.20 8.24
C LEU A 27 11.22 -16.41 6.95
N MET A 28 11.73 -17.06 5.91
CA MET A 28 11.94 -16.41 4.60
C MET A 28 10.64 -15.86 4.02
N ASP A 29 9.56 -16.64 4.05
CA ASP A 29 8.23 -16.21 3.58
C ASP A 29 7.76 -14.93 4.31
N THR A 30 7.92 -14.90 5.63
CA THR A 30 7.59 -13.73 6.46
C THR A 30 8.44 -12.51 6.06
N VAL A 31 9.74 -12.70 5.86
CA VAL A 31 10.67 -11.62 5.48
C VAL A 31 10.36 -11.07 4.09
N VAL A 32 10.10 -11.94 3.12
CA VAL A 32 9.75 -11.54 1.75
C VAL A 32 8.43 -10.77 1.73
N THR A 33 7.42 -11.28 2.44
CA THR A 33 6.12 -10.61 2.57
C THR A 33 6.27 -9.22 3.19
N ALA A 34 7.03 -9.09 4.28
CA ALA A 34 7.26 -7.81 4.93
C ALA A 34 7.98 -6.81 4.00
N LYS A 35 8.99 -7.24 3.25
CA LYS A 35 9.70 -6.40 2.28
C LYS A 35 8.79 -5.88 1.17
N ASN A 36 7.93 -6.76 0.63
CA ASN A 36 6.97 -6.39 -0.39
C ASN A 36 5.98 -5.35 0.14
N ASN A 37 5.45 -5.56 1.35
CA ASN A 37 4.51 -4.64 1.98
C ASN A 37 5.14 -3.27 2.27
N ILE A 38 6.39 -3.22 2.75
CA ILE A 38 7.12 -1.97 2.98
C ILE A 38 7.28 -1.17 1.68
N SER A 39 7.54 -1.86 0.56
CA SER A 39 7.68 -1.21 -0.74
C SER A 39 6.37 -0.56 -1.20
N LEU A 40 5.25 -1.25 -0.98
CA LEU A 40 3.92 -0.70 -1.26
C LEU A 40 3.60 0.50 -0.37
N VAL A 41 3.88 0.43 0.93
CA VAL A 41 3.68 1.55 1.87
C VAL A 41 4.46 2.78 1.44
N HIS A 42 5.74 2.63 1.08
CA HIS A 42 6.53 3.75 0.57
C HIS A 42 5.96 4.33 -0.73
N ALA A 43 5.52 3.49 -1.66
CA ALA A 43 4.90 3.97 -2.90
C ALA A 43 3.61 4.77 -2.61
N THR A 44 2.78 4.31 -1.67
CA THR A 44 1.57 5.04 -1.26
C THR A 44 1.90 6.36 -0.59
N LEU A 45 2.88 6.40 0.31
CA LEU A 45 3.31 7.66 0.95
C LEU A 45 3.83 8.67 -0.07
N ASN A 46 4.61 8.22 -1.05
CA ASN A 46 5.09 9.08 -2.13
C ASN A 46 3.94 9.58 -3.00
N TRP A 47 2.94 8.74 -3.30
CA TRP A 47 1.74 9.16 -4.02
C TRP A 47 0.96 10.23 -3.25
N ILE A 48 0.75 10.06 -1.94
CA ILE A 48 0.09 11.06 -1.09
C ILE A 48 0.88 12.37 -1.07
N ALA A 49 2.20 12.30 -0.92
CA ALA A 49 3.06 13.50 -0.89
C ALA A 49 3.08 14.24 -2.24
N ALA A 50 2.91 13.52 -3.35
CA ALA A 50 2.82 14.09 -4.70
C ALA A 50 1.43 14.66 -5.04
N LEU A 51 0.40 14.39 -4.22
CA LEU A 51 -0.90 15.04 -4.39
C LEU A 51 -0.80 16.49 -3.92
N GLU A 52 -0.55 17.39 -4.86
CA GLU A 52 -0.80 18.81 -4.66
C GLU A 52 -2.31 19.05 -4.82
N PHE A 53 -2.99 19.41 -3.73
CA PHE A 53 -4.35 19.92 -3.80
C PHE A 53 -4.28 21.40 -4.19
N PRO A 54 -4.82 21.81 -5.35
CA PRO A 54 -4.95 23.22 -5.66
C PRO A 54 -5.90 23.81 -4.62
N VAL A 55 -5.44 24.78 -3.83
CA VAL A 55 -6.29 25.53 -2.89
C VAL A 55 -7.46 26.16 -3.64
N ASP A 56 -7.26 26.50 -4.92
CA ASP A 56 -8.30 27.03 -5.82
C ASP A 56 -9.36 26.00 -6.23
N SER A 57 -9.11 24.70 -6.04
CA SER A 57 -10.11 23.64 -6.23
C SER A 57 -11.01 23.44 -5.00
N VAL A 58 -10.65 24.03 -3.86
CA VAL A 58 -11.51 24.10 -2.68
C VAL A 58 -12.46 25.29 -2.87
N VAL A 59 -13.52 25.06 -3.65
CA VAL A 59 -14.62 26.03 -3.76
C VAL A 59 -15.48 25.93 -2.52
N GLU A 60 -15.91 27.07 -1.97
CA GLU A 60 -16.92 27.08 -0.89
C GLU A 60 -18.15 26.26 -1.33
N PRO A 61 -18.61 25.32 -0.49
CA PRO A 61 -19.79 24.54 -0.82
C PRO A 61 -21.00 25.50 -0.97
N PHE A 62 -21.85 25.23 -1.96
CA PHE A 62 -23.10 25.96 -2.22
C PHE A 62 -22.96 27.39 -2.76
N LYS A 63 -21.88 27.70 -3.50
CA LYS A 63 -21.76 29.00 -4.19
C LYS A 63 -22.82 29.24 -5.26
N ASP A 64 -23.44 28.17 -5.75
CA ASP A 64 -24.61 28.15 -6.63
C ASP A 64 -25.93 28.48 -5.91
N GLN A 65 -25.93 28.44 -4.57
CA GLN A 65 -27.08 28.77 -3.71
C GLN A 65 -26.99 30.19 -3.15
N VAL A 66 -26.19 31.10 -3.76
CA VAL A 66 -26.34 32.52 -3.45
C VAL A 66 -27.80 32.86 -3.73
N ASP A 67 -28.51 33.31 -2.69
CA ASP A 67 -29.93 33.68 -2.72
C ASP A 67 -30.12 34.79 -3.76
N THR A 68 -30.28 34.42 -5.03
CA THR A 68 -30.73 35.34 -6.07
C THR A 68 -32.16 35.71 -5.71
N THR A 69 -32.36 36.94 -5.27
CA THR A 69 -33.71 37.43 -5.04
C THR A 69 -34.42 37.52 -6.40
N LYS A 70 -35.76 37.49 -6.41
CA LYS A 70 -36.53 37.65 -7.66
C LYS A 70 -36.14 38.94 -8.40
N ASP A 71 -35.76 39.98 -7.66
CA ASP A 71 -35.37 41.27 -8.22
C ASP A 71 -34.02 41.19 -8.96
N ASP A 72 -33.10 40.34 -8.49
CA ASP A 72 -31.79 40.12 -9.14
C ASP A 72 -31.92 39.35 -10.47
N HIS A 73 -32.89 38.43 -10.59
CA HIS A 73 -33.13 37.71 -11.84
C HIS A 73 -33.72 38.61 -12.94
N VAL A 74 -34.61 39.53 -12.55
CA VAL A 74 -35.29 40.43 -13.49
C VAL A 74 -34.33 41.45 -14.12
N GLN A 75 -33.24 41.83 -13.44
CA GLN A 75 -32.23 42.72 -14.01
C GLN A 75 -31.23 42.04 -14.95
N ALA A 76 -31.12 40.71 -14.90
CA ALA A 76 -30.16 39.94 -15.70
C ALA A 76 -30.73 39.46 -17.06
N VAL A 77 -32.01 39.70 -17.34
CA VAL A 77 -32.75 39.27 -18.56
C VAL A 77 -33.12 40.46 -19.42
#